data_AF-A0A3Q2D8R6-F1
#
_entry.id   AF-A0A3Q2D8R6-F1
#
_cell.length_a   1.000
_cell.length_b   1.000
_cell.length_c   1.000
_cell.angle_alpha   90.00
_cell.angle_beta   90.00
_cell.angle_gamma   90.00
#
_symmetry.space_group_name_H-M   'P 1'
#
loop_
_entity.id
_entity.type
_entity.pdbx_description
1 polymer ?
#
loop_
_entity_poly.entity_id
_entity_poly.type
_entity_poly.pdbx_seq_one_letter_code
_entity_poly.pdbx_strand_id
1 'polypeptide(L)'
;METKRHVPEPWGHRSIMDPSSDTSLGACCKAEFMEKVRQSNEACQRGDFQEAVRLYGEALQADPQNCILYSNRSGAFLKLGQHQAALEDAEKACGLNPKWPKVSPP
;
A
#
# COMPACT_ATOMS: atom_id res chain seq x y z
N MET A 1 -11.12 -68.54 10.17
CA MET A 1 -10.17 -68.31 9.09
C MET A 1 -11.00 -68.10 7.84
N GLU A 2 -11.28 -66.87 7.43
CA GLU A 2 -11.95 -66.61 6.14
C GLU A 2 -11.64 -65.17 5.67
N THR A 3 -10.61 -65.12 4.82
CA THR A 3 -10.48 -64.36 3.57
C THR A 3 -11.11 -62.96 3.44
N LYS A 4 -10.21 -61.98 3.36
CA LYS A 4 -10.29 -60.69 2.66
C LYS A 4 -11.31 -60.64 1.51
N ARG A 5 -12.12 -59.58 1.49
CA ARG A 5 -12.38 -58.78 0.28
C ARG A 5 -12.35 -57.29 0.64
N HIS A 6 -11.14 -56.77 0.79
CA HIS A 6 -10.88 -55.33 0.72
C HIS A 6 -10.74 -55.00 -0.76
N VAL A 7 -11.72 -54.32 -1.31
CA VAL A 7 -11.72 -53.81 -2.68
C VAL A 7 -10.97 -52.47 -2.66
N PRO A 8 -9.82 -52.32 -3.35
CA PRO A 8 -9.19 -51.02 -3.51
C PRO A 8 -9.69 -50.41 -4.81
N GLU A 9 -10.55 -49.39 -4.74
CA GLU A 9 -10.78 -48.55 -5.92
C GLU A 9 -9.79 -47.37 -5.94
N PRO A 10 -9.08 -47.17 -7.05
CA PRO A 10 -8.10 -46.10 -7.20
C PRO A 10 -8.83 -44.80 -7.52
N TRP A 11 -8.10 -43.71 -7.74
CA TRP A 11 -8.62 -42.44 -8.28
C TRP A 11 -9.27 -41.51 -7.25
N GLY A 12 -8.40 -40.79 -6.56
CA GLY A 12 -8.81 -39.54 -5.94
C GLY A 12 -7.75 -38.97 -5.02
N HIS A 13 -6.55 -38.69 -5.53
CA HIS A 13 -5.79 -37.55 -5.02
C HIS A 13 -6.63 -36.28 -5.26
N ARG A 14 -7.71 -36.10 -4.49
CA ARG A 14 -8.27 -34.78 -4.28
C ARG A 14 -7.34 -34.18 -3.26
N SER A 15 -6.26 -33.58 -3.76
CA SER A 15 -5.55 -32.56 -3.00
C SER A 15 -6.63 -31.65 -2.44
N ILE A 16 -6.78 -31.70 -1.12
CA ILE A 16 -7.43 -30.62 -0.38
C ILE A 16 -6.63 -29.39 -0.80
N MET A 17 -7.19 -28.61 -1.73
CA MET A 17 -6.80 -27.23 -1.89
C MET A 17 -7.13 -26.61 -0.54
N ASP A 18 -6.11 -26.41 0.28
CA ASP A 18 -6.19 -25.57 1.44
C ASP A 18 -6.52 -24.16 0.94
N PRO A 19 -7.73 -23.60 1.18
CA PRO A 19 -8.10 -22.30 0.65
C PRO A 19 -7.48 -21.15 1.44
N SER A 20 -6.47 -21.38 2.27
CA SER A 20 -6.06 -20.40 3.29
C SER A 20 -4.56 -20.37 3.48
N SER A 21 -3.83 -20.06 2.41
CA SER A 21 -2.43 -19.64 2.54
C SER A 21 -2.07 -18.33 1.82
N ASP A 22 -3.03 -17.60 1.24
CA ASP A 22 -2.72 -16.33 0.56
C ASP A 22 -3.46 -15.09 1.11
N THR A 23 -4.41 -15.23 2.03
CA THR A 23 -5.07 -14.05 2.64
C THR A 23 -4.18 -13.35 3.70
N SER A 24 -3.12 -14.01 4.18
CA SER A 24 -2.27 -13.49 5.25
C SER A 24 -1.16 -12.54 4.79
N LEU A 25 -0.67 -12.66 3.54
CA LEU A 25 0.32 -11.70 3.01
C LEU A 25 -0.31 -10.32 2.79
N GLY A 26 -1.55 -10.25 2.27
CA GLY A 26 -2.25 -8.99 2.01
C GLY A 26 -2.65 -8.22 3.27
N ALA A 27 -2.96 -8.92 4.37
CA ALA A 27 -3.29 -8.29 5.65
C ALA A 27 -2.08 -7.63 6.32
N CYS A 28 -0.89 -8.25 6.22
CA CYS A 28 0.35 -7.72 6.79
C CYS A 28 0.82 -6.46 6.05
N CYS A 29 0.83 -6.48 4.71
CA CYS A 29 1.23 -5.31 3.91
C CYS A 29 0.29 -4.13 4.11
N LYS A 30 -1.03 -4.39 4.28
CA LYS A 30 -2.01 -3.33 4.56
C LYS A 30 -1.86 -2.76 5.97
N ALA A 31 -1.58 -3.60 6.97
CA ALA A 31 -1.33 -3.15 8.34
C ALA A 31 -0.04 -2.34 8.46
N GLU A 32 1.03 -2.77 7.79
CA GLU A 32 2.30 -2.03 7.73
C GLU A 32 2.11 -0.67 7.07
N PHE A 33 1.43 -0.60 5.92
CA PHE A 33 1.05 0.65 5.28
C PHE A 33 0.31 1.59 6.23
N MET A 34 -0.74 1.10 6.89
CA MET A 34 -1.56 1.90 7.81
C MET A 34 -0.74 2.43 9.00
N GLU A 35 0.17 1.62 9.53
CA GLU A 35 1.07 2.05 10.59
C GLU A 35 2.03 3.15 10.12
N LYS A 36 2.62 3.01 8.93
CA LYS A 36 3.49 4.05 8.34
C LYS A 36 2.76 5.37 8.15
N VAL A 37 1.52 5.33 7.65
CA VAL A 37 0.68 6.53 7.51
C VAL A 37 0.35 7.15 8.87
N ARG A 38 0.11 6.33 9.90
CA ARG A 38 -0.09 6.85 11.26
C ARG A 38 1.16 7.55 11.78
N GLN A 39 2.31 6.90 11.68
CA GLN A 39 3.59 7.43 12.13
C GLN A 39 3.97 8.72 11.38
N SER A 40 3.73 8.81 10.07
CA SER A 40 3.99 10.04 9.30
C SER A 40 3.10 11.20 9.77
N ASN A 41 1.83 10.93 10.07
CA ASN A 41 0.90 11.96 10.56
C ASN A 41 1.29 12.42 11.97
N GLU A 42 1.74 11.51 12.83
CA GLU A 42 2.27 11.87 14.14
C GLU A 42 3.57 12.68 14.03
N ALA A 43 4.49 12.32 13.12
CA ALA A 43 5.70 13.08 12.84
C ALA A 43 5.38 14.51 12.37
N CYS A 44 4.41 14.67 11.46
CA CYS A 44 3.90 16.00 11.07
C CYS A 44 3.38 16.81 12.26
N GLN A 45 2.67 16.18 13.19
CA GLN A 45 2.14 16.85 14.40
C GLN A 45 3.25 17.27 15.37
N ARG A 46 4.33 16.49 15.45
CA ARG A 46 5.52 16.83 16.25
C ARG A 46 6.40 17.90 15.61
N GLY A 47 6.19 18.21 14.33
CA GLY A 47 7.05 19.10 13.54
C GLY A 47 8.26 18.40 12.93
N ASP A 48 8.35 17.08 13.04
CA ASP A 48 9.41 16.24 12.48
C ASP A 48 9.17 16.00 10.98
N PHE A 49 9.14 17.07 10.18
CA PHE A 49 8.73 16.99 8.78
C PHE A 49 9.67 16.14 7.91
N GLN A 50 10.97 16.05 8.25
CA GLN A 50 11.90 15.17 7.54
C GLN A 50 11.54 13.69 7.71
N GLU A 51 11.19 13.28 8.92
CA GLU A 51 10.78 11.91 9.20
C GLU A 51 9.41 11.62 8.59
N ALA A 52 8.49 12.59 8.64
CA ALA A 52 7.20 12.47 7.98
C ALA A 52 7.35 12.22 6.46
N VAL A 53 8.23 12.97 5.78
CA VAL A 53 8.51 12.77 4.35
C VAL A 53 9.03 11.36 4.07
N ARG A 54 9.94 10.86 4.89
CA ARG A 54 10.52 9.52 4.77
C ARG A 54 9.43 8.44 4.89
N LEU A 55 8.61 8.54 5.94
CA LEU A 55 7.52 7.61 6.22
C LEU A 55 6.41 7.66 5.16
N TYR A 56 6.06 8.85 4.66
CA TYR A 56 5.15 8.96 3.50
C TYR A 56 5.74 8.31 2.26
N GLY A 57 7.05 8.41 2.05
CA GLY A 57 7.76 7.73 0.96
C GLY A 57 7.64 6.21 1.04
N GLU A 58 7.81 5.62 2.23
CA GLU A 58 7.61 4.19 2.46
C GLU A 58 6.14 3.78 2.24
N ALA A 59 5.19 4.57 2.75
CA ALA A 59 3.77 4.31 2.52
C ALA A 59 3.39 4.38 1.03
N LEU A 60 3.99 5.30 0.28
CA LEU A 60 3.83 5.43 -1.18
C LEU A 60 4.48 4.27 -1.97
N GLN A 61 5.45 3.55 -1.41
CA GLN A 61 5.94 2.32 -2.05
C GLN A 61 4.90 1.21 -2.01
N ALA A 62 4.09 1.17 -0.96
CA ALA A 62 2.99 0.22 -0.82
C ALA A 62 1.74 0.63 -1.61
N ASP A 63 1.41 1.93 -1.66
CA ASP A 63 0.32 2.48 -2.46
C ASP A 63 0.76 3.71 -3.28
N PRO A 64 1.37 3.50 -4.45
CA PRO A 64 1.90 4.58 -5.29
C PRO A 64 0.81 5.40 -5.99
N GLN A 65 -0.46 4.99 -5.91
CA GLN A 65 -1.60 5.67 -6.52
C GLN A 65 -2.33 6.58 -5.52
N ASN A 66 -1.81 6.68 -4.29
CA ASN A 66 -2.47 7.42 -3.22
C ASN A 66 -2.19 8.93 -3.30
N CYS A 67 -3.10 9.67 -3.94
CA CYS A 67 -2.99 11.13 -4.06
C CYS A 67 -2.96 11.86 -2.70
N ILE A 68 -3.58 11.29 -1.65
CA ILE A 68 -3.58 11.88 -0.31
C ILE A 68 -2.18 11.86 0.30
N LEU A 69 -1.43 10.76 0.13
CA LEU A 69 -0.07 10.66 0.66
C LEU A 69 0.89 11.63 -0.05
N TYR A 70 0.78 11.78 -1.37
CA TYR A 70 1.54 12.81 -2.09
C TYR A 70 1.20 14.22 -1.60
N SER A 71 -0.08 14.53 -1.38
CA SER A 71 -0.51 15.83 -0.83
C SER A 71 0.02 16.08 0.58
N ASN A 72 0.00 15.08 1.45
CA ASN A 72 0.52 15.21 2.81
C ASN A 72 2.05 15.35 2.81
N ARG A 73 2.75 14.60 1.94
CA ARG A 73 4.20 14.70 1.78
C ARG A 73 4.62 16.05 1.20
N SER A 74 3.87 16.59 0.23
CA SER A 74 4.10 17.95 -0.29
C SER A 74 3.93 19.01 0.80
N GLY A 75 2.91 18.87 1.67
CA GLY A 75 2.73 19.72 2.84
C GLY A 75 3.94 19.69 3.78
N ALA A 76 4.50 18.49 4.05
CA ALA A 76 5.70 18.35 4.86
C ALA A 76 6.94 18.98 4.18
N PHE A 77 7.10 18.82 2.87
CA PHE A 77 8.16 19.48 2.10
C PHE A 77 8.08 21.01 2.14
N LEU A 78 6.87 21.59 2.08
CA LEU A 78 6.68 23.04 2.23
C LEU A 78 7.17 23.53 3.60
N LYS A 79 6.94 22.76 4.66
CA LYS A 79 7.41 23.09 6.01
C LYS A 79 8.93 23.00 6.15
N LEU A 80 9.58 22.17 5.33
CA LEU A 80 11.05 22.09 5.22
C LEU A 80 11.66 23.14 4.29
N GLY A 81 10.84 23.98 3.62
CA GLY A 81 11.31 24.93 2.61
C GLY A 81 11.68 24.29 1.26
N GLN A 82 11.37 23.01 1.07
CA GLN A 82 11.66 22.26 -0.16
C GLN A 82 10.54 22.45 -1.18
N HIS A 83 10.38 23.68 -1.67
CA HIS A 83 9.27 24.07 -2.55
C HIS A 83 9.24 23.29 -3.86
N GLN A 84 10.40 22.96 -4.45
CA GLN A 84 10.47 22.19 -5.70
C GLN A 84 9.92 20.77 -5.52
N ALA A 85 10.34 20.07 -4.46
CA ALA A 85 9.86 18.72 -4.15
C ALA A 85 8.37 18.71 -3.79
N ALA A 86 7.91 19.75 -3.09
CA ALA A 86 6.49 19.93 -2.80
C ALA A 86 5.65 20.10 -4.07
N LEU A 87 6.15 20.88 -5.04
CA LEU A 87 5.46 21.08 -6.31
C LEU A 87 5.35 19.77 -7.10
N GLU A 88 6.43 19.01 -7.21
CA GLU A 88 6.43 17.72 -7.91
C GLU A 88 5.42 16.72 -7.30
N ASP A 89 5.35 16.66 -5.97
CA ASP A 89 4.38 15.81 -5.27
C ASP A 89 2.95 16.31 -5.44
N ALA A 90 2.72 17.62 -5.42
CA ALA A 90 1.40 18.19 -5.68
C ALA A 90 0.93 17.91 -7.11
N GLU A 91 1.83 18.01 -8.10
CA GLU A 91 1.55 17.67 -9.49
C GLU A 91 1.20 16.19 -9.66
N LYS A 92 1.94 15.29 -8.99
CA LYS A 92 1.63 13.86 -8.96
C LYS A 92 0.27 13.60 -8.30
N ALA A 93 0.00 14.22 -7.15
CA ALA A 93 -1.29 14.08 -6.47
C ALA A 93 -2.46 14.52 -7.37
N CYS A 94 -2.31 15.65 -8.07
CA CYS A 94 -3.28 16.16 -9.03
C CYS A 94 -3.46 15.23 -10.23
N GLY A 95 -2.36 14.69 -10.78
CA GLY A 95 -2.40 13.76 -11.91
C GLY A 95 -3.02 12.40 -11.58
N LEU A 96 -2.92 11.94 -10.33
CA LEU A 96 -3.50 10.69 -9.84
C LEU A 96 -4.98 10.81 -9.49
N ASN A 97 -5.50 12.02 -9.26
CA ASN A 97 -6.92 12.22 -9.04
C ASN A 97 -7.66 12.23 -10.40
N PRO A 98 -8.42 11.17 -10.76
CA PRO A 98 -9.08 11.07 -12.06
C PRO A 98 -10.18 12.13 -12.27
N LYS A 99 -10.50 12.91 -11.22
CA LYS A 99 -11.52 13.95 -11.26
C LYS A 99 -11.00 15.32 -11.75
N TRP A 100 -9.70 15.45 -12.00
CA TRP A 100 -9.10 16.66 -12.54
C TRP A 100 -8.64 16.38 -13.98
N PRO A 101 -9.50 16.61 -15.00
CA PRO A 101 -9.06 16.47 -16.37
C PRO A 101 -7.89 17.43 -16.61
N LYS A 102 -6.74 16.85 -16.98
CA LYS A 102 -5.67 17.58 -17.65
C LYS A 102 -6.32 18.36 -18.78
N VAL A 103 -6.29 19.69 -18.70
CA VAL A 103 -6.52 20.53 -19.88
C VAL A 103 -5.39 20.17 -20.82
N SER A 104 -5.72 19.43 -21.88
CA SER A 104 -4.82 19.16 -23.00
C SER A 104 -4.36 20.50 -23.55
N PRO A 105 -3.04 20.75 -23.70
CA PRO A 105 -2.61 21.91 -24.48
C PRO A 105 -3.04 21.72 -25.95
N PRO A 106 -3.28 22.81 -26.69
CA PRO A 106 -3.86 22.79 -28.03
C PRO A 106 -3.00 22.08 -29.07
#